data_AF-A0A950GB05-F1
#
_entry.id   AF-A0A950GB05-F1
#
_cell.length_a   1.000
_cell.length_b   1.000
_cell.length_c   1.000
_cell.angle_alpha   90.00
_cell.angle_beta   90.00
_cell.angle_gamma   90.00
#
_symmetry.space_group_name_H-M   'P 1'
#
loop_
_entity.id
_entity.type
_entity.pdbx_description
1 polymer ?
#
loop_
_entity_poly.entity_id
_entity_poly.type
_entity_poly.pdbx_seq_one_letter_code
_entity_poly.pdbx_strand_id
1 'polypeptide(L)'
;HGELESVIYVVRGKARMRWGERLEFMAEAAPGDFIFVPPYVPHQEINASPDQALECVVIRSDNEAVVVNLDIEPVEKPEAVYWVDPIHKHP
;
A
#
# COMPACT_ATOMS: atom_id res chain seq x y z
N HIS A 1 -9.16 0.55 -6.39
CA HIS A 1 -9.78 1.82 -6.79
C HIS A 1 -10.58 1.71 -8.11
N GLY A 2 -11.26 0.57 -8.36
CA GLY A 2 -11.89 0.34 -9.66
C GLY A 2 -10.87 0.46 -10.80
N GLU A 3 -11.23 1.22 -11.83
CA GLU A 3 -10.37 1.50 -13.00
C GLU A 3 -9.28 2.55 -12.75
N LEU A 4 -9.27 3.19 -11.58
CA LEU A 4 -8.33 4.27 -11.30
C LEU A 4 -6.94 3.74 -10.96
N GLU A 5 -5.94 4.41 -11.52
CA GLU A 5 -4.56 4.34 -11.04
C GLU A 5 -4.41 5.25 -9.82
N SER A 6 -3.67 4.80 -8.82
CA SER A 6 -3.40 5.60 -7.62
C SER A 6 -1.93 5.58 -7.23
N VAL A 7 -1.43 6.74 -6.81
CA VAL A 7 -0.12 6.90 -6.22
C VAL A 7 -0.29 7.43 -4.80
N ILE A 8 0.30 6.76 -3.83
CA ILE A 8 0.29 7.16 -2.42
C ILE A 8 1.69 7.63 -2.08
N TYR A 9 1.81 8.87 -1.60
CA TYR A 9 3.06 9.41 -1.05
C TYR A 9 2.96 9.45 0.48
N VAL A 10 3.93 8.83 1.16
CA VAL A 10 3.96 8.77 2.63
C VAL A 10 4.58 10.06 3.17
N VAL A 11 3.79 10.84 3.91
CA VAL A 11 4.24 12.10 4.53
C VAL A 11 4.85 11.83 5.90
N ARG A 12 4.21 10.95 6.68
CA ARG A 12 4.58 10.64 8.07
C ARG A 12 4.05 9.26 8.46
N GLY A 13 4.76 8.56 9.34
CA GLY A 13 4.33 7.27 9.87
C GLY A 13 4.95 6.10 9.13
N LYS A 14 4.31 4.93 9.25
CA LYS A 14 4.76 3.68 8.61
C LYS A 14 3.58 3.00 7.93
N ALA A 15 3.57 2.99 6.61
CA ALA A 15 2.56 2.28 5.84
C ALA A 15 2.97 0.82 5.67
N ARG A 16 2.00 -0.10 5.74
CA ARG A 16 2.14 -1.48 5.26
C ARG A 16 1.09 -1.73 4.22
N MET A 17 1.55 -2.11 3.03
CA MET A 17 0.69 -2.55 1.94
C MET A 17 0.63 -4.07 1.95
N ARG A 18 -0.56 -4.63 1.76
CA ARG A 18 -0.73 -6.01 1.31
C ARG A 18 -1.40 -6.04 -0.06
N TRP A 19 -1.02 -6.97 -0.93
CA TRP A 19 -1.63 -7.13 -2.26
C TRP A 19 -1.55 -8.57 -2.75
N GLY A 20 -2.21 -8.83 -3.88
CA GLY A 20 -2.37 -10.16 -4.46
C GLY A 20 -3.80 -10.68 -4.28
N GLU A 21 -4.13 -11.78 -4.93
CA GLU A 21 -5.50 -12.34 -4.96
C GLU A 21 -6.02 -12.69 -3.56
N ARG A 22 -5.10 -13.03 -2.64
CA ARG A 22 -5.39 -13.30 -1.23
C ARG A 22 -4.55 -12.44 -0.29
N LEU A 23 -4.08 -11.29 -0.76
CA LEU A 23 -3.23 -10.38 0.02
C LEU A 23 -1.94 -11.06 0.52
N GLU A 24 -1.39 -11.93 -0.31
CA GLU A 24 -0.27 -12.82 0.00
C GLU A 24 1.09 -12.13 -0.02
N PHE A 25 1.21 -10.94 -0.59
CA PHE A 25 2.43 -10.14 -0.57
C PHE A 25 2.28 -8.95 0.37
N MET A 26 3.39 -8.52 0.97
CA MET A 26 3.45 -7.29 1.75
C MET A 26 4.74 -6.51 1.52
N ALA A 27 4.65 -5.19 1.67
CA ALA A 27 5.78 -4.27 1.71
C ALA A 27 5.48 -3.16 2.72
N GLU A 28 6.52 -2.56 3.29
CA GLU A 28 6.39 -1.40 4.15
C GLU A 28 6.99 -0.17 3.47
N ALA A 29 6.39 0.99 3.70
CA ALA A 29 6.85 2.27 3.19
C ALA A 29 6.94 3.29 4.34
N ALA A 30 7.97 4.13 4.25
CA ALA A 30 8.34 5.16 5.21
C ALA A 30 8.19 6.56 4.60
N PRO A 31 8.33 7.64 5.40
CA PRO A 31 8.21 8.99 4.87
C PRO A 31 9.18 9.27 3.72
N GLY A 32 8.66 9.76 2.60
CA GLY A 32 9.42 9.97 1.37
C GLY A 32 9.15 8.91 0.28
N ASP A 33 8.56 7.77 0.65
CA ASP A 33 8.30 6.68 -0.28
C ASP A 33 7.01 6.90 -1.09
N PHE A 34 6.98 6.27 -2.27
CA PHE A 34 5.83 6.23 -3.16
C PHE A 34 5.33 4.79 -3.31
N ILE A 35 4.02 4.61 -3.26
CA ILE A 35 3.33 3.34 -3.54
C ILE A 35 2.46 3.56 -4.77
N PHE A 36 2.66 2.74 -5.80
CA PHE A 36 1.78 2.70 -6.97
C PHE A 36 0.79 1.55 -6.84
N VAL A 37 -0.49 1.87 -7.03
CA VAL A 37 -1.60 0.91 -7.02
C VAL A 37 -2.24 0.92 -8.42
N PRO A 38 -2.02 -0.15 -9.22
CA PRO A 38 -2.67 -0.29 -10.52
C PRO A 38 -4.19 -0.49 -10.41
N PRO A 39 -4.94 -0.33 -11.51
CA PRO A 39 -6.37 -0.58 -11.55
C PRO A 39 -6.70 -2.02 -11.13
N TYR A 40 -7.82 -2.17 -10.42
CA TYR A 40 -8.39 -3.45 -9.97
C TYR A 40 -7.52 -4.32 -9.06
N VAL A 41 -6.28 -3.96 -8.75
CA VAL A 41 -5.42 -4.74 -7.86
C VAL A 41 -6.03 -4.79 -6.46
N PRO A 42 -6.34 -5.98 -5.90
CA PRO A 42 -6.74 -6.10 -4.51
C PRO A 42 -5.58 -5.69 -3.60
N HIS A 43 -5.86 -4.80 -2.65
CA HIS A 43 -4.86 -4.34 -1.70
C HIS A 43 -5.46 -3.92 -0.36
N GLN A 44 -4.62 -3.86 0.66
CA GLN A 44 -4.91 -3.28 1.97
C GLN A 44 -3.86 -2.25 2.34
N GLU A 45 -4.32 -1.06 2.73
CA GLU A 45 -3.52 0.03 3.29
C GLU A 45 -3.60 -0.05 4.82
N ILE A 46 -2.48 -0.34 5.50
CA ILE A 46 -2.46 -0.58 6.95
C ILE A 46 -1.48 0.39 7.61
N ASN A 47 -1.90 1.02 8.72
CA ASN A 47 -0.95 1.70 9.60
C ASN A 47 -0.15 0.65 10.38
N ALA A 48 1.16 0.57 10.10
CA ALA A 48 2.05 -0.41 10.70
C ALA A 48 2.67 0.05 12.04
N SER A 49 2.32 1.24 12.51
CA SER A 49 2.76 1.77 13.79
C SER A 49 1.58 1.88 14.77
N PRO A 50 1.69 1.30 15.99
CA PRO A 50 0.69 1.50 17.03
C PRO A 50 0.78 2.88 17.69
N ASP A 51 1.96 3.52 17.63
CA ASP A 51 2.27 4.72 18.40
C ASP A 51 2.30 6.01 17.55
N GLN A 52 2.13 5.89 16.23
CA GLN A 52 2.22 7.02 15.31
C GLN A 52 1.10 6.96 14.27
N ALA A 53 0.46 8.10 14.01
CA ALA A 53 -0.47 8.24 12.90
C ALA A 53 0.25 8.10 11.56
N LEU A 54 -0.41 7.41 10.61
CA LEU A 54 -0.02 7.38 9.21
C LEU A 54 -0.70 8.55 8.48
N GLU A 55 0.10 9.39 7.83
CA GLU A 55 -0.36 10.49 6.97
C GLU A 55 0.16 10.29 5.56
N CYS A 56 -0.74 10.38 4.58
CA CYS A 56 -0.42 10.15 3.18
C CYS A 56 -1.13 11.18 2.28
N VAL A 57 -0.53 11.46 1.13
CA VAL A 57 -1.19 12.12 0.01
C VAL A 57 -1.54 11.06 -1.02
N VAL A 58 -2.81 10.99 -1.42
CA VAL A 58 -3.27 10.06 -2.46
C VAL A 58 -3.58 10.85 -3.72
N ILE A 59 -2.87 10.51 -4.80
CA ILE A 59 -3.09 11.03 -6.15
C ILE A 59 -3.83 9.95 -6.95
N ARG A 60 -4.86 10.35 -7.70
CA ARG A 60 -5.65 9.46 -8.55
C ARG A 60 -5.72 10.01 -9.96
N SER A 61 -5.91 9.12 -10.94
CA SER A 61 -6.08 9.50 -12.35
C SER A 61 -7.38 10.27 -12.64
N ASP A 62 -8.36 10.23 -11.71
CA ASP A 62 -9.58 11.03 -11.75
C ASP A 62 -9.99 11.47 -10.32
N ASN A 63 -10.97 12.36 -10.21
CA ASN A 63 -11.47 12.92 -8.95
C ASN A 63 -12.45 12.00 -8.22
N GLU A 64 -12.85 10.86 -8.79
CA GLU A 64 -13.77 9.94 -8.14
C GLU A 64 -13.09 9.14 -7.02
N ALA A 65 -13.72 9.11 -5.84
CA ALA A 65 -13.28 8.30 -4.71
C ALA A 65 -13.92 6.92 -4.75
N VAL A 66 -13.46 6.06 -5.67
CA VAL A 66 -13.98 4.69 -5.82
C VAL A 66 -13.32 3.75 -4.80
N VAL A 67 -14.14 3.20 -3.91
CA VAL A 67 -13.76 2.12 -2.98
C VAL A 67 -14.71 0.95 -3.17
N VAL A 68 -14.16 -0.22 -3.49
CA VAL A 68 -14.90 -1.47 -3.61
C VAL A 68 -14.37 -2.41 -2.55
N ASN A 69 -15.22 -2.77 -1.57
CA ASN A 69 -14.88 -3.75 -0.55
C ASN A 69 -14.97 -5.15 -1.16
N LEU A 70 -13.94 -5.96 -0.95
CA LEU A 70 -13.84 -7.31 -1.47
C LEU A 70 -13.98 -8.31 -0.32
N ASP A 71 -14.66 -9.42 -0.56
CA ASP A 71 -14.75 -10.55 0.37
C ASP A 71 -13.61 -11.51 0.09
N ILE A 72 -12.43 -11.21 0.68
CA ILE A 72 -11.19 -11.97 0.49
C ILE A 72 -10.72 -12.42 1.87
N GLU A 73 -10.52 -13.73 2.04
CA GLU A 73 -9.81 -14.27 3.21
C GLU A 73 -8.29 -14.05 3.03
N PRO A 74 -7.66 -13.18 3.84
CA PRO A 74 -6.25 -12.85 3.68
C PRO A 74 -5.35 -14.00 4.13
N VAL A 75 -4.18 -14.14 3.51
CA VAL A 75 -3.12 -15.01 4.04
C VAL A 75 -2.67 -14.52 5.42
N GLU A 76 -2.59 -15.42 6.40
CA GLU A 76 -2.16 -15.10 7.77
C GLU A 76 -0.74 -14.53 7.80
N LYS A 77 0.18 -15.15 7.05
CA LYS A 77 1.60 -14.78 6.94
C LYS A 77 1.94 -14.43 5.48
N PRO A 78 1.74 -13.17 5.06
CA PRO A 78 2.14 -12.73 3.73
C PRO A 78 3.67 -12.77 3.55
N GLU A 79 4.11 -12.98 2.31
CA GLU A 79 5.49 -12.87 1.89
C GLU A 79 5.95 -11.41 1.93
N ALA A 80 7.08 -11.16 2.59
CA ALA A 80 7.70 -9.85 2.61
C ALA A 80 8.49 -9.59 1.32
N VAL A 81 8.05 -8.60 0.56
CA VAL A 81 8.72 -8.10 -0.63
C VAL A 81 9.44 -6.81 -0.26
N TYR A 82 10.72 -6.75 -0.58
CA TYR A 82 11.57 -5.60 -0.32
C TYR A 82 11.93 -4.92 -1.64
N TRP A 83 11.72 -3.60 -1.69
CA TRP A 83 12.24 -2.79 -2.78
C TRP A 83 13.69 -2.44 -2.46
N VAL A 84 14.63 -3.12 -3.13
CA VAL A 84 16.05 -2.91 -2.90
C VAL A 84 16.60 -2.05 -4.04
N ASP A 85 17.05 -0.85 -3.68
CA ASP A 85 17.62 0.13 -4.62
C ASP A 85 18.74 0.96 -3.93
N PRO A 86 19.38 1.94 -4.60
CA PRO A 86 20.45 2.73 -4.00
C PRO A 86 20.08 3.55 -2.75
N ILE A 87 18.79 3.88 -2.56
CA ILE A 87 18.27 4.63 -1.41
C ILE A 87 17.56 3.70 -0.40
N HIS A 88 17.14 2.51 -0.81
CA HIS A 88 16.51 1.48 0.03
C HIS A 88 17.40 0.23 0.11
N LYS A 89 18.22 0.15 1.16
CA LYS A 89 19.00 -1.07 1.42
C LYS A 89 18.10 -2.19 1.91
N HIS A 90 18.47 -3.43 1.56
CA HIS A 90 17.83 -4.60 2.16
C HIS A 90 17.92 -4.52 3.69
N PRO A 91 16.84 -4.85 4.43
CA PRO A 91 16.84 -4.87 5.88
C PRO A 91 17.82 -5.88 6.49
#